data_AF-D2BBJ0-F1
#
_entry.id   AF-D2BBJ0-F1
#
_cell.length_a   1.000
_cell.length_b   1.000
_cell.length_c   1.000
_cell.angle_alpha   90.00
_cell.angle_beta   90.00
_cell.angle_gamma   90.00
#
_symmetry.space_group_name_H-M   'P 1'
#
loop_
_entity.id
_entity.type
_entity.pdbx_description
1 polymer ?
#
loop_
_entity_poly.entity_id
_entity_poly.type
_entity_poly.pdbx_seq_one_letter_code
_entity_poly.pdbx_strand_id
1 'polypeptide(L)'
;MSTVIWVAVVVAAVVAIIAVGYVVLQQQRRHRLRDRFGPEYERTLQERDTRQEAEQELIAREQRVNSLDIRPLDSGTRDTYAKKWMEVQERFVDAPGFAVTEADHLVTSVMAERGYPTEDFEQRLSDLSVVHGRTLDHYRQAHEISSRAAHKEASTEELRQAMVHYRVLFEELLSAPEGAINGDHSPRRTGPRLEETASDDERTGRHDPRGR
;
A
#
# COMPACT_ATOMS: atom_id res chain seq x y z
N MET A 1 21.52 49.03 -31.75
CA MET A 1 22.17 47.70 -31.63
C MET A 1 22.08 47.13 -30.21
N SER A 2 22.25 47.94 -29.15
CA SER A 2 22.14 47.49 -27.75
C SER A 2 20.74 46.97 -27.35
N THR A 3 19.67 47.63 -27.78
CA THR A 3 18.29 47.24 -27.45
C THR A 3 17.91 45.86 -28.01
N VAL A 4 18.32 45.56 -29.24
CA VAL A 4 18.07 44.27 -29.89
C VAL A 4 18.77 43.12 -29.16
N ILE A 5 20.02 43.34 -28.70
CA ILE A 5 20.76 42.35 -27.92
C ILE A 5 20.07 42.09 -26.58
N TRP A 6 19.66 43.15 -25.87
CA TRP A 6 18.94 42.99 -24.60
C TRP A 6 17.59 42.28 -24.76
N VAL A 7 16.83 42.60 -25.81
CA VAL A 7 15.57 41.90 -26.12
C VAL A 7 15.83 40.41 -26.40
N ALA A 8 16.85 40.08 -27.19
CA ALA A 8 17.20 38.69 -27.48
C ALA A 8 17.60 37.92 -26.21
N VAL A 9 18.35 38.54 -25.31
CA VAL A 9 18.75 37.95 -24.01
C VAL A 9 17.53 37.70 -23.13
N VAL A 10 16.60 38.64 -23.04
CA VAL A 10 15.36 38.48 -22.25
C VAL A 10 14.49 37.36 -22.82
N VAL A 11 14.31 37.30 -24.13
CA VAL A 11 13.55 36.22 -24.78
C VAL A 11 14.19 34.86 -24.52
N ALA A 12 15.52 34.75 -24.66
CA ALA A 12 16.24 33.51 -24.37
C ALA A 12 16.10 33.10 -22.90
N ALA A 13 16.16 34.05 -21.97
CA ALA A 13 15.96 33.78 -20.54
C ALA A 13 14.54 33.28 -20.25
N VAL A 14 13.51 33.88 -20.86
CA VAL A 14 12.11 33.44 -20.70
C VAL A 14 11.92 32.02 -21.24
N VAL A 15 12.46 31.71 -22.42
CA VAL A 15 12.39 30.35 -23.00
C VAL A 15 13.10 29.33 -22.10
N ALA A 16 14.28 29.68 -21.57
CA ALA A 16 15.01 28.81 -20.65
C ALA A 16 14.21 28.54 -19.36
N ILE A 17 13.56 29.56 -18.79
CA ILE A 17 12.72 29.39 -17.59
C ILE A 17 11.53 28.47 -17.89
N ILE A 18 10.86 28.64 -19.02
CA ILE A 18 9.74 27.77 -19.43
C ILE A 18 10.21 26.33 -19.61
N ALA A 19 11.35 26.12 -20.27
CA ALA A 19 11.93 24.79 -20.48
C ALA A 19 12.29 24.11 -19.16
N VAL A 20 12.94 24.83 -18.24
CA VAL A 20 13.26 24.31 -16.90
C VAL A 20 11.99 23.99 -16.13
N GLY A 21 10.99 24.88 -16.14
CA GLY A 21 9.71 24.64 -15.48
C GLY A 21 9.00 23.40 -16.01
N TYR A 22 8.99 23.21 -17.34
CA TYR A 22 8.42 22.01 -17.97
C TYR A 22 9.13 20.73 -17.52
N VAL A 23 10.47 20.73 -17.50
CA VAL A 23 11.27 19.57 -17.05
C VAL A 23 10.99 19.23 -15.59
N VAL A 24 10.93 20.24 -14.71
CA VAL A 24 10.65 20.04 -13.27
C VAL A 24 9.25 19.45 -13.07
N LEU A 25 8.23 20.00 -13.73
CA LEU A 25 6.86 19.49 -13.65
C LEU A 25 6.76 18.05 -14.16
N GLN A 26 7.48 17.72 -15.25
CA GLN A 26 7.50 16.37 -15.80
C GLN A 26 8.18 15.38 -14.85
N GLN A 27 9.28 15.77 -14.20
CA GLN A 27 9.93 14.93 -13.19
C GLN A 27 9.04 14.68 -11.98
N GLN A 28 8.37 15.72 -11.47
CA GLN A 28 7.46 15.56 -10.32
C GLN A 28 6.31 14.61 -10.63
N ARG A 29 5.70 14.71 -11.81
CA ARG A 29 4.64 13.78 -12.25
C ARG A 29 5.13 12.34 -12.27
N ARG A 30 6.33 12.11 -12.80
CA ARG A 30 6.95 10.79 -12.84
C ARG A 30 7.21 10.22 -11.47
N HIS A 31 7.80 11.01 -10.57
CA HIS A 31 8.03 10.59 -9.20
C HIS A 31 6.71 10.22 -8.52
N ARG A 32 5.68 11.04 -8.66
CA ARG A 32 4.35 10.75 -8.10
C ARG A 32 3.76 9.43 -8.61
N LEU A 33 3.82 9.18 -9.93
CA LEU A 33 3.33 7.93 -10.52
C LEU A 33 4.14 6.73 -10.03
N ARG A 34 5.47 6.84 -9.99
CA ARG A 34 6.34 5.78 -9.49
C ARG A 34 6.11 5.48 -8.01
N ASP A 35 5.91 6.50 -7.19
CA ASP A 35 5.64 6.34 -5.76
C ASP A 35 4.26 5.72 -5.50
N ARG A 36 3.26 6.09 -6.31
CA ARG A 36 1.88 5.58 -6.23
C ARG A 36 1.78 4.13 -6.68
N PHE A 37 2.25 3.82 -7.88
CA PHE A 37 2.10 2.50 -8.51
C PHE A 37 3.22 1.52 -8.12
N GLY A 38 4.37 2.02 -7.69
CA GLY A 38 5.50 1.19 -7.27
C GLY A 38 5.98 0.28 -8.43
N PRO A 39 6.01 -1.05 -8.24
CA PRO A 39 6.40 -2.00 -9.28
C PRO A 39 5.54 -1.91 -10.56
N GLU A 40 4.27 -1.53 -10.44
CA GLU A 40 3.34 -1.45 -11.57
C GLU A 40 3.69 -0.33 -12.55
N TYR A 41 4.42 0.70 -12.09
CA TYR A 41 4.96 1.73 -12.97
C TYR A 41 5.97 1.13 -13.96
N GLU A 42 6.93 0.35 -13.45
CA GLU A 42 7.97 -0.27 -14.28
C GLU A 42 7.37 -1.32 -15.21
N ARG A 43 6.39 -2.10 -14.71
CA ARG A 43 5.67 -3.07 -15.53
C ARG A 43 4.93 -2.41 -16.70
N THR A 44 4.19 -1.34 -16.44
CA THR A 44 3.44 -0.63 -17.50
C THR A 44 4.38 0.01 -18.52
N LEU A 45 5.59 0.42 -18.11
CA LEU A 45 6.63 0.90 -19.04
C LEU A 45 7.16 -0.19 -19.97
N GLN A 46 7.16 -1.45 -19.52
CA GLN A 46 7.58 -2.59 -20.35
C GLN A 46 6.49 -3.05 -21.31
N GLU A 47 5.22 -2.84 -20.94
CA GLU A 47 4.05 -3.23 -21.73
C GLU A 47 3.69 -2.21 -22.84
N ARG A 48 4.20 -0.98 -22.78
CA ARG A 48 3.90 0.09 -23.74
C ARG A 48 5.12 0.51 -24.57
N ASP A 49 4.87 0.90 -25.82
CA ASP A 49 5.92 1.30 -26.76
C ASP A 49 6.60 2.61 -26.33
N THR A 50 5.81 3.54 -25.78
CA THR A 50 6.34 4.81 -25.30
C THR A 50 6.05 5.04 -23.83
N ARG A 51 7.01 5.69 -23.16
CA ARG A 51 6.83 6.16 -21.77
C ARG A 51 5.60 7.06 -21.60
N GLN A 52 5.29 7.88 -22.62
CA GLN A 52 4.16 8.78 -22.56
C GLN A 52 2.83 8.02 -22.53
N GLU A 53 2.67 6.96 -23.32
CA GLU A 53 1.48 6.11 -23.31
C GLU A 53 1.33 5.36 -21.97
N ALA A 54 2.43 4.83 -21.43
CA ALA A 54 2.43 4.20 -20.11
C ALA A 54 1.97 5.17 -19.01
N GLU A 55 2.59 6.36 -18.95
CA GLU A 55 2.21 7.38 -17.96
C GLU A 55 0.75 7.82 -18.13
N GLN A 56 0.25 7.96 -19.37
CA GLN A 56 -1.14 8.32 -19.65
C GLN A 56 -2.12 7.23 -19.20
N GLU A 57 -1.79 5.97 -19.43
CA GLU A 57 -2.61 4.86 -18.95
C GLU A 57 -2.69 4.83 -17.42
N LEU A 58 -1.57 4.96 -16.73
CA LEU A 58 -1.54 5.00 -15.27
C LEU A 58 -2.38 6.17 -14.72
N ILE A 59 -2.34 7.33 -15.37
CA ILE A 59 -3.20 8.46 -15.02
C ILE A 59 -4.69 8.11 -15.25
N ALA A 60 -5.03 7.43 -16.35
CA ALA A 60 -6.40 7.01 -16.62
C ALA A 60 -6.89 5.99 -15.57
N ARG A 61 -6.02 5.07 -15.11
CA ARG A 61 -6.31 4.15 -13.99
C ARG A 61 -6.60 4.93 -12.70
N GLU A 62 -5.74 5.88 -12.34
CA GLU A 62 -5.91 6.74 -11.17
C GLU A 62 -7.24 7.53 -11.24
N GLN A 63 -7.58 8.09 -12.41
CA GLN A 63 -8.83 8.82 -12.61
C GLN A 63 -10.06 7.92 -12.45
N ARG A 64 -10.05 6.70 -12.99
CA ARG A 64 -11.15 5.75 -12.80
C ARG A 64 -11.30 5.38 -11.34
N VAL A 65 -10.21 5.02 -10.66
CA VAL A 65 -10.25 4.65 -9.24
C VAL A 65 -10.75 5.80 -8.37
N ASN A 66 -10.36 7.04 -8.66
CA ASN A 66 -10.87 8.22 -7.96
C ASN A 66 -12.37 8.50 -8.20
N SER A 67 -12.96 7.93 -9.26
CA SER A 67 -14.40 7.99 -9.50
C SER A 67 -15.19 6.88 -8.81
N LEU A 68 -14.50 5.85 -8.28
CA LEU A 68 -15.11 4.78 -7.51
C LEU A 68 -15.27 5.21 -6.05
N ASP A 69 -16.35 4.78 -5.42
CA ASP A 69 -16.58 4.98 -3.99
C ASP A 69 -15.88 3.88 -3.18
N ILE A 70 -14.55 3.90 -3.22
CA ILE A 70 -13.74 2.91 -2.51
C ILE A 70 -13.59 3.30 -1.04
N ARG A 71 -14.10 2.45 -0.14
CA ARG A 71 -14.11 2.72 1.31
C ARG A 71 -13.40 1.62 2.11
N PRO A 72 -12.71 1.99 3.20
CA PRO A 72 -12.21 1.00 4.16
C PRO A 72 -13.38 0.22 4.76
N LEU A 73 -13.16 -1.07 5.04
CA LEU A 73 -14.12 -1.89 5.75
C LEU A 73 -14.26 -1.45 7.21
N ASP A 74 -15.48 -1.47 7.74
CA ASP A 74 -15.71 -1.31 9.18
C ASP A 74 -15.09 -2.49 9.96
N SER A 75 -14.87 -2.33 11.26
CA SER A 75 -14.22 -3.36 12.09
C SER A 75 -15.00 -4.67 12.14
N GLY A 76 -16.34 -4.64 12.19
CA GLY A 76 -17.15 -5.85 12.27
C GLY A 76 -17.11 -6.66 10.98
N THR A 77 -17.14 -5.97 9.84
CA THR A 77 -16.98 -6.61 8.52
C THR A 77 -15.58 -7.19 8.36
N ARG A 78 -14.53 -6.49 8.81
CA ARG A 78 -13.15 -7.01 8.82
C ARG A 78 -13.02 -8.28 9.65
N ASP A 79 -13.55 -8.29 10.87
CA ASP A 79 -13.51 -9.47 11.75
C ASP A 79 -14.26 -10.66 11.14
N THR A 80 -15.37 -10.38 10.45
CA THR A 80 -16.14 -11.40 9.75
C THR A 80 -15.34 -12.03 8.62
N TYR A 81 -14.71 -11.22 7.77
CA TYR A 81 -13.86 -11.72 6.69
C TYR A 81 -12.61 -12.44 7.21
N ALA A 82 -12.00 -11.95 8.29
CA ALA A 82 -10.87 -12.64 8.93
C ALA A 82 -11.26 -14.05 9.44
N LYS A 83 -12.45 -14.21 10.01
CA LYS A 83 -12.97 -15.53 10.41
C LYS A 83 -13.19 -16.46 9.21
N LYS A 84 -13.84 -15.95 8.16
CA LYS A 84 -14.03 -16.71 6.90
C LYS A 84 -12.70 -17.16 6.31
N TRP A 85 -11.67 -16.32 6.37
CA TRP A 85 -10.32 -16.69 5.91
C TRP A 85 -9.76 -17.88 6.70
N MET A 86 -9.89 -17.89 8.04
CA MET A 86 -9.47 -19.02 8.86
C MET A 86 -10.21 -20.31 8.49
N GLU A 87 -11.53 -20.25 8.25
CA GLU A 87 -12.33 -21.40 7.81
C GLU A 87 -11.83 -21.97 6.46
N VAL A 88 -11.47 -21.09 5.51
CA VAL A 88 -10.88 -21.51 4.23
C VAL A 88 -9.54 -22.21 4.44
N GLN A 89 -8.70 -21.69 5.34
CA GLN A 89 -7.40 -22.31 5.65
C GLN A 89 -7.55 -23.69 6.30
N GLU A 90 -8.51 -23.87 7.20
CA GLU A 90 -8.80 -25.18 7.81
C GLU A 90 -9.24 -26.18 6.73
N ARG A 91 -10.11 -25.77 5.81
CA ARG A 91 -10.61 -26.60 4.71
C ARG A 91 -9.53 -27.01 3.72
N PHE A 92 -8.45 -26.24 3.61
CA PHE A 92 -7.33 -26.56 2.71
C PHE A 92 -6.69 -27.92 3.03
N VAL A 93 -6.70 -28.36 4.28
CA VAL A 93 -6.11 -29.64 4.71
C VAL A 93 -6.79 -30.82 4.01
N ASP A 94 -8.12 -30.79 3.94
CA ASP A 94 -8.92 -31.88 3.39
C ASP A 94 -9.25 -31.67 1.90
N ALA A 95 -9.40 -30.41 1.47
CA ALA A 95 -9.85 -30.05 0.12
C ALA A 95 -9.08 -28.85 -0.45
N PRO A 96 -7.78 -29.01 -0.79
CA PRO A 96 -6.89 -27.90 -1.13
C PRO A 96 -7.33 -27.13 -2.38
N GLY A 97 -7.81 -27.82 -3.43
CA GLY A 97 -8.27 -27.16 -4.66
C GLY A 97 -9.51 -26.30 -4.41
N PHE A 98 -10.47 -26.81 -3.64
CA PHE A 98 -11.68 -26.07 -3.28
C PHE A 98 -11.36 -24.85 -2.41
N ALA A 99 -10.48 -25.01 -1.41
CA ALA A 99 -10.06 -23.91 -0.56
C ALA A 99 -9.38 -22.77 -1.33
N VAL A 100 -8.57 -23.07 -2.35
CA VAL A 100 -7.94 -22.04 -3.21
C VAL A 100 -8.98 -21.29 -4.06
N THR A 101 -10.01 -21.97 -4.57
CA THR A 101 -11.14 -21.30 -5.25
C THR A 101 -11.94 -20.43 -4.27
N GLU A 102 -12.18 -20.92 -3.05
CA GLU A 102 -12.89 -20.17 -2.02
C GLU A 102 -12.08 -18.94 -1.55
N ALA A 103 -10.76 -19.03 -1.52
CA ALA A 103 -9.88 -17.89 -1.25
C ALA A 103 -10.01 -16.79 -2.33
N ASP A 104 -10.05 -17.16 -3.63
CA ASP A 104 -10.29 -16.22 -4.72
C ASP A 104 -11.65 -15.50 -4.57
N HIS A 105 -12.70 -16.26 -4.26
CA HIS A 105 -14.02 -15.71 -4.01
C HIS A 105 -14.05 -14.79 -2.79
N LEU A 106 -13.32 -15.13 -1.72
CA LEU A 106 -13.27 -14.34 -0.51
C LEU A 106 -12.55 -13.00 -0.75
N VAL A 107 -11.42 -13.02 -1.46
CA VAL A 107 -10.69 -11.82 -1.90
C VAL A 107 -11.58 -10.95 -2.80
N THR A 108 -12.28 -11.56 -3.76
CA THR A 108 -13.23 -10.86 -4.63
C THR A 108 -14.39 -10.23 -3.85
N SER A 109 -14.91 -10.92 -2.83
CA SER A 109 -15.99 -10.41 -1.99
C SER A 109 -15.54 -9.19 -1.17
N VAL A 110 -14.31 -9.23 -0.63
CA VAL A 110 -13.73 -8.08 0.07
C VAL A 110 -13.52 -6.89 -0.89
N MET A 111 -13.08 -7.13 -2.12
CA MET A 111 -12.97 -6.08 -3.13
C MET A 111 -14.32 -5.42 -3.43
N ALA A 112 -15.37 -6.23 -3.65
CA ALA A 112 -16.71 -5.73 -3.90
C ALA A 112 -17.24 -4.89 -2.72
N GLU A 113 -17.06 -5.38 -1.49
CA GLU A 113 -17.47 -4.66 -0.27
C GLU A 113 -16.75 -3.32 -0.11
N ARG A 114 -15.47 -3.27 -0.53
CA ARG A 114 -14.70 -2.03 -0.57
C ARG A 114 -15.11 -1.10 -1.71
N GLY A 115 -15.92 -1.52 -2.67
CA GLY A 115 -16.39 -0.70 -3.79
C GLY A 115 -15.61 -0.87 -5.10
N TYR A 116 -14.76 -1.90 -5.21
CA TYR A 116 -14.09 -2.22 -6.48
C TYR A 116 -15.03 -2.98 -7.43
N PRO A 117 -14.99 -2.70 -8.75
CA PRO A 117 -15.61 -3.55 -9.76
C PRO A 117 -14.99 -4.94 -9.76
N THR A 118 -15.79 -6.00 -9.86
CA THR A 118 -15.29 -7.39 -9.75
C THR A 118 -15.57 -8.30 -10.93
N GLU A 119 -16.21 -7.79 -11.99
CA GLU A 119 -16.67 -8.62 -13.11
C GLU A 119 -15.53 -9.07 -14.04
N ASP A 120 -14.59 -8.16 -14.32
CA ASP A 120 -13.47 -8.41 -15.22
C ASP A 120 -12.14 -8.44 -14.46
N PHE A 121 -11.33 -9.48 -14.69
CA PHE A 121 -10.07 -9.68 -13.99
C PHE A 121 -9.01 -8.64 -14.37
N GLU A 122 -8.89 -8.31 -15.64
CA GLU A 122 -7.92 -7.30 -16.10
C GLU A 122 -8.27 -5.91 -15.58
N GLN A 123 -9.56 -5.57 -15.56
CA GLN A 123 -10.05 -4.34 -14.97
C GLN A 123 -9.77 -4.29 -13.46
N ARG A 124 -10.02 -5.38 -12.72
CA ARG A 124 -9.64 -5.50 -11.30
C ARG A 124 -8.16 -5.25 -11.10
N LEU A 125 -7.30 -5.88 -11.89
CA LEU A 125 -5.85 -5.65 -11.82
C LEU A 125 -5.50 -4.19 -12.06
N SER A 126 -6.11 -3.59 -13.07
CA SER A 126 -5.93 -2.18 -13.42
C SER A 126 -6.28 -1.25 -12.25
N ASP A 127 -7.42 -1.49 -11.60
CA ASP A 127 -7.92 -0.62 -10.54
C ASP A 127 -7.19 -0.87 -9.20
N LEU A 128 -6.82 -2.12 -8.89
CA LEU A 128 -6.00 -2.45 -7.72
C LEU A 128 -4.58 -1.89 -7.86
N SER A 129 -4.01 -1.79 -9.07
CA SER A 129 -2.65 -1.28 -9.28
C SER A 129 -2.39 0.11 -8.71
N VAL A 130 -3.45 0.93 -8.55
CA VAL A 130 -3.36 2.30 -8.04
C VAL A 130 -3.03 2.34 -6.54
N VAL A 131 -3.62 1.44 -5.76
CA VAL A 131 -3.49 1.45 -4.28
C VAL A 131 -2.67 0.27 -3.78
N HIS A 132 -2.83 -0.88 -4.41
CA HIS A 132 -2.30 -2.19 -4.02
C HIS A 132 -1.21 -2.69 -4.99
N GLY A 133 -0.54 -1.77 -5.70
CA GLY A 133 0.46 -2.12 -6.73
C GLY A 133 1.63 -2.98 -6.22
N ARG A 134 1.93 -2.94 -4.91
CA ARG A 134 2.98 -3.78 -4.31
C ARG A 134 2.58 -5.24 -4.12
N THR A 135 1.30 -5.53 -3.90
CA THR A 135 0.80 -6.90 -3.70
C THR A 135 0.08 -7.45 -4.93
N LEU A 136 -0.06 -6.65 -5.99
CA LEU A 136 -0.76 -7.04 -7.20
C LEU A 136 -0.14 -8.27 -7.89
N ASP A 137 1.18 -8.41 -7.84
CA ASP A 137 1.86 -9.59 -8.38
C ASP A 137 1.49 -10.88 -7.64
N HIS A 138 1.31 -10.81 -6.32
CA HIS A 138 0.77 -11.95 -5.57
C HIS A 138 -0.63 -12.31 -6.05
N TYR A 139 -1.49 -11.32 -6.28
CA TYR A 139 -2.85 -11.59 -6.79
C TYR A 139 -2.83 -12.24 -8.18
N ARG A 140 -1.98 -11.76 -9.10
CA ARG A 140 -1.82 -12.39 -10.43
C ARG A 140 -1.40 -13.86 -10.31
N GLN A 141 -0.36 -14.14 -9.52
CA GLN A 141 0.14 -15.51 -9.34
C GLN A 141 -0.90 -16.42 -8.68
N ALA A 142 -1.60 -15.93 -7.65
CA ALA A 142 -2.65 -16.69 -6.98
C ALA A 142 -3.81 -17.03 -7.94
N HIS A 143 -4.25 -16.05 -8.74
CA HIS A 143 -5.35 -16.22 -9.68
C HIS A 143 -4.99 -17.17 -10.82
N GLU A 144 -3.77 -17.11 -11.35
CA GLU A 144 -3.28 -18.05 -12.35
C GLU A 144 -3.31 -19.49 -11.82
N ILE A 145 -2.79 -19.72 -10.61
CA ILE A 145 -2.80 -21.05 -9.98
C ILE A 145 -4.23 -21.49 -9.68
N SER A 146 -5.08 -20.61 -9.17
CA SER A 146 -6.50 -20.91 -8.87
C SER A 146 -7.28 -21.29 -10.14
N SER A 147 -7.03 -20.60 -11.24
CA SER A 147 -7.62 -20.92 -12.55
C SER A 147 -7.19 -22.32 -13.02
N ARG A 148 -5.89 -22.66 -12.93
CA ARG A 148 -5.42 -24.04 -13.21
C ARG A 148 -5.99 -25.07 -12.24
N ALA A 149 -6.11 -24.72 -10.96
CA ALA A 149 -6.67 -25.58 -9.92
C ALA A 149 -8.14 -25.96 -10.21
N ALA A 150 -8.94 -25.02 -10.73
CA ALA A 150 -10.32 -25.28 -11.15
C ALA A 150 -10.41 -26.36 -12.25
N HIS A 151 -9.36 -26.48 -13.08
CA HIS A 151 -9.22 -27.49 -14.12
C HIS A 151 -8.46 -28.76 -13.64
N LYS A 152 -8.10 -28.84 -12.35
CA LYS A 152 -7.29 -29.92 -11.74
C LYS A 152 -5.87 -30.04 -12.32
N GLU A 153 -5.31 -28.92 -12.78
CA GLU A 153 -3.99 -28.84 -13.43
C GLU A 153 -2.90 -28.22 -12.53
N ALA A 154 -3.19 -28.05 -11.24
CA ALA A 154 -2.25 -27.53 -10.24
C ALA A 154 -1.89 -28.60 -9.21
N SER A 155 -0.61 -28.69 -8.88
CA SER A 155 -0.08 -29.52 -7.81
C SER A 155 -0.43 -28.96 -6.43
N THR A 156 -0.49 -29.82 -5.41
CA THR A 156 -0.77 -29.39 -4.01
C THR A 156 0.21 -28.32 -3.51
N GLU A 157 1.45 -28.37 -3.96
CA GLU A 157 2.47 -27.36 -3.64
C GLU A 157 2.13 -25.99 -4.25
N GLU A 158 1.72 -25.94 -5.52
CA GLU A 158 1.24 -24.71 -6.14
C GLU A 158 -0.02 -24.19 -5.43
N LEU A 159 -0.95 -25.07 -5.05
CA LEU A 159 -2.14 -24.67 -4.28
C LEU A 159 -1.76 -24.02 -2.94
N ARG A 160 -0.75 -24.57 -2.26
CA ARG A 160 -0.24 -23.98 -1.02
C ARG A 160 0.39 -22.61 -1.27
N GLN A 161 1.10 -22.42 -2.38
CA GLN A 161 1.63 -21.11 -2.76
C GLN A 161 0.50 -20.12 -3.07
N ALA A 162 -0.54 -20.53 -3.80
CA ALA A 162 -1.70 -19.69 -4.09
C ALA A 162 -2.36 -19.16 -2.80
N MET A 163 -2.50 -20.01 -1.77
CA MET A 163 -3.01 -19.59 -0.46
C MET A 163 -2.15 -18.49 0.18
N VAL A 164 -0.82 -18.60 0.09
CA VAL A 164 0.10 -17.57 0.60
C VAL A 164 -0.06 -16.28 -0.18
N HIS A 165 -0.12 -16.35 -1.51
CA HIS A 165 -0.27 -15.18 -2.37
C HIS A 165 -1.61 -14.47 -2.14
N TYR A 166 -2.73 -15.21 -2.04
CA TYR A 166 -4.02 -14.61 -1.69
C TYR A 166 -3.99 -13.96 -0.32
N ARG A 167 -3.34 -14.59 0.68
CA ARG A 167 -3.26 -14.02 2.04
C ARG A 167 -2.63 -12.63 2.05
N VAL A 168 -1.54 -12.46 1.29
CA VAL A 168 -0.82 -11.18 1.22
C VAL A 168 -1.74 -10.05 0.77
N LEU A 169 -2.48 -10.25 -0.32
CA LEU A 169 -3.43 -9.24 -0.78
C LEU A 169 -4.63 -9.11 0.17
N PHE A 170 -5.14 -10.22 0.70
CA PHE A 170 -6.28 -10.25 1.60
C PHE A 170 -6.03 -9.43 2.87
N GLU A 171 -4.88 -9.61 3.52
CA GLU A 171 -4.50 -8.86 4.72
C GLU A 171 -4.37 -7.36 4.43
N GLU A 172 -3.85 -6.98 3.26
CA GLU A 172 -3.79 -5.58 2.84
C GLU A 172 -5.19 -5.00 2.57
N LEU A 173 -6.10 -5.77 1.96
CA LEU A 173 -7.49 -5.37 1.74
C LEU A 173 -8.30 -5.30 3.03
N LEU A 174 -7.96 -6.06 4.07
CA LEU A 174 -8.55 -5.88 5.41
C LEU A 174 -7.92 -4.71 6.16
N SER A 175 -6.71 -4.29 5.80
CA SER A 175 -6.07 -3.16 6.43
C SER A 175 -6.74 -1.85 6.02
N ALA A 176 -6.90 -0.95 6.98
CA ALA A 176 -7.25 0.43 6.66
C ALA A 176 -6.05 1.04 5.90
N PRO A 177 -6.28 1.84 4.84
CA PRO A 177 -5.17 2.51 4.17
C PRO A 177 -4.34 3.27 5.21
N GLU A 178 -3.03 3.02 5.22
CA GLU A 178 -2.08 3.74 6.07
C GLU A 178 -2.25 5.25 5.81
N GLY A 179 -2.88 5.92 6.76
CA GLY A 179 -3.47 7.24 6.60
C GLY A 179 -4.61 7.50 7.59
N ALA A 180 -5.23 6.45 8.13
CA ALA A 180 -6.21 6.52 9.22
C ALA A 180 -5.64 6.12 10.60
N ILE A 181 -4.36 6.40 10.85
CA ILE A 181 -3.73 6.25 12.17
C ILE A 181 -3.52 7.63 12.81
N ASN A 182 -4.32 7.88 13.86
CA ASN A 182 -4.10 8.83 14.97
C ASN A 182 -4.68 10.25 14.87
N GLY A 183 -6.01 10.33 14.76
CA GLY A 183 -6.74 11.36 15.51
C GLY A 183 -7.01 10.83 16.92
N ASP A 184 -6.41 11.47 17.93
CA ASP A 184 -6.72 11.31 19.36
C ASP A 184 -6.17 10.08 20.11
N HIS A 185 -4.87 10.11 20.42
CA HIS A 185 -4.40 9.69 21.74
C HIS A 185 -3.13 10.46 22.12
N SER A 186 -3.30 11.73 22.52
CA SER A 186 -2.30 12.35 23.39
C SER A 186 -2.60 11.90 24.82
N PRO A 187 -1.78 11.07 25.48
CA PRO A 187 -1.88 10.99 26.93
C PRO A 187 -1.37 12.34 27.46
N ARG A 188 -2.32 13.19 27.89
CA ARG A 188 -2.04 14.30 28.80
C ARG A 188 -1.31 13.73 30.01
N ARG A 189 0.01 13.78 30.04
CA ARG A 189 0.78 13.69 31.29
C ARG A 189 0.79 15.08 31.93
N THR A 190 -0.24 15.32 32.72
CA THR A 190 -0.29 16.41 33.69
C THR A 190 0.37 15.93 35.00
N GLY A 191 1.61 16.36 35.21
CA GLY A 191 2.28 16.61 36.51
C GLY A 191 2.88 15.42 37.31
N PRO A 192 3.67 15.68 38.38
CA PRO A 192 4.38 16.92 38.75
C PRO A 192 5.91 16.75 38.82
N ARG A 193 6.60 17.89 38.82
CA ARG A 193 8.03 18.10 39.13
C ARG A 193 8.31 17.64 40.57
N LEU A 194 9.31 16.78 40.75
CA LEU A 194 10.02 16.62 42.01
C LEU A 194 11.50 16.90 41.75
N GLU A 195 11.95 18.02 42.31
CA GLU A 195 13.34 18.29 42.63
C GLU A 195 13.81 17.25 43.65
N GLU A 196 14.93 16.58 43.40
CA GLU A 196 15.69 15.93 44.46
C GLU A 196 17.19 16.01 44.15
N THR A 197 17.74 17.14 44.61
CA THR A 197 19.02 17.28 45.33
C THR A 197 20.04 16.14 45.18
N ALA A 198 21.12 16.43 44.45
CA ALA A 198 22.40 15.80 44.68
C ALA A 198 22.95 16.30 46.03
N SER A 199 23.28 15.38 46.93
CA SER A 199 24.04 15.68 48.15
C SER A 199 25.11 14.61 48.34
N ASP A 200 26.33 15.11 48.23
CA ASP A 200 27.59 14.68 48.82
C ASP A 200 27.50 13.55 49.86
N ASP A 201 28.19 12.44 49.58
CA ASP A 201 28.64 11.51 50.61
C ASP A 201 30.16 11.66 50.76
N GLU A 202 30.56 12.65 51.56
CA GLU A 202 31.91 12.82 52.08
C GLU A 202 31.93 12.43 53.57
N ARG A 203 32.79 11.46 53.88
CA ARG A 203 33.55 11.31 55.12
C ARG A 203 32.81 11.18 56.48
N THR A 204 33.09 10.00 57.05
CA THR A 204 33.74 9.84 58.38
C THR A 204 32.87 10.08 59.61
N GLY A 205 32.68 8.99 60.35
CA GLY A 205 33.09 8.97 61.75
C GLY A 205 32.01 8.66 62.79
N ARG A 206 32.14 7.45 63.34
CA ARG A 206 32.30 7.19 64.78
C ARG A 206 31.07 7.31 65.71
N HIS A 207 30.98 6.29 66.58
CA HIS A 207 30.24 6.16 67.85
C HIS A 207 28.72 6.01 67.75
N ASP A 208 28.04 5.23 68.58
CA ASP A 208 28.28 4.13 69.54
C ASP A 208 26.86 3.66 69.92
N PRO A 209 26.63 2.42 70.38
CA PRO A 209 25.30 1.82 70.45
C PRO A 209 24.67 1.95 71.85
N ARG A 210 23.37 1.61 71.88
CA ARG A 210 22.48 1.24 73.01
C ARG A 210 21.23 2.15 73.02
N GLY A 211 20.01 1.65 73.16
CA GLY A 211 19.53 0.30 73.41
C GLY A 211 18.03 0.32 73.69
N ARG A 212 17.48 -0.90 73.82
CA ARG A 212 16.10 -1.31 74.13
C ARG A 212 15.08 -1.21 73.02
#